data_AF-A0A310S695-F1
#
_entry.id   AF-A0A310S695-F1
#
_cell.length_a   1.000
_cell.length_b   1.000
_cell.length_c   1.000
_cell.angle_alpha   90.00
_cell.angle_beta   90.00
_cell.angle_gamma   90.00
#
_symmetry.space_group_name_H-M   'P 1'
#
loop_
_entity.id
_entity.type
_entity.pdbx_description
1 polymer ?
#
loop_
_entity_poly.entity_id
_entity_poly.type
_entity_poly.pdbx_seq_one_letter_code
_entity_poly.pdbx_strand_id
1 'polypeptide(L)'
;GVSIVLFVVSRFSPYEWRLLHLTGDPRDHQPVHNTNHSGTMANDFTMMNSLWFALGAFMQQGGELSPRSISGRIVGACWWFFTLILISSYTANLAAFLTVERMVAPINSPEDLASQTEVEYGTLYHGATWDFFRRSQITLYSKMWEFMNSRKHVFVKTYDEGIKKVRTSKGKFALLIESPKNDYINEREPCDTMKVGQNL
;
A
#
# COMPACT_ATOMS: atom_id res chain seq x y z
N GLY A 1 8.75 7.10 -23.40
CA GLY A 1 9.79 8.10 -23.08
C GLY A 1 11.16 7.60 -23.46
N VAL A 2 11.80 6.80 -22.59
CA VAL A 2 13.17 6.32 -22.80
C VAL A 2 13.35 5.40 -24.00
N SER A 3 12.38 4.54 -24.33
CA SER A 3 12.42 3.72 -25.56
C SER A 3 12.42 4.55 -26.85
N ILE A 4 11.80 5.74 -26.84
CA ILE A 4 11.79 6.67 -27.98
C ILE A 4 13.13 7.41 -28.05
N VAL A 5 13.68 7.83 -26.91
CA VAL A 5 15.01 8.47 -26.84
C VAL A 5 16.11 7.51 -27.29
N LEU A 6 16.09 6.25 -26.85
CA LEU A 6 17.04 5.23 -27.30
C LEU A 6 16.89 4.93 -28.80
N PHE A 7 15.67 4.86 -29.31
CA PHE A 7 15.40 4.69 -30.75
C PHE A 7 15.90 5.86 -31.61
N VAL A 8 15.77 7.09 -31.12
CA VAL A 8 16.29 8.28 -31.82
C VAL A 8 17.83 8.30 -31.76
N VAL A 9 18.42 8.03 -30.59
CA VAL A 9 19.89 8.01 -30.42
C VAL A 9 20.55 6.89 -31.24
N SER A 10 19.94 5.70 -31.31
CA SER A 10 20.44 4.58 -32.13
C SER A 10 20.32 4.86 -33.63
N ARG A 11 19.37 5.70 -34.05
CA ARG A 11 19.20 6.07 -35.46
C ARG A 11 20.13 7.19 -35.92
N PHE A 12 20.52 8.09 -35.02
CA PHE A 12 21.40 9.25 -35.30
C PHE A 12 22.88 9.02 -34.99
N SER A 13 23.25 8.01 -34.19
CA SER A 13 24.66 7.70 -33.90
C SER A 13 25.26 6.81 -35.00
N PRO A 14 26.23 7.30 -35.81
CA PRO A 14 26.85 6.52 -36.89
C PRO A 14 27.64 5.29 -36.41
N TYR A 15 27.97 5.23 -35.11
CA TYR A 15 28.81 4.20 -34.50
C TYR A 15 28.07 2.91 -34.11
N GLU A 16 26.74 2.85 -34.22
CA GLU A 16 25.96 1.61 -34.01
C GLU A 16 25.73 0.81 -35.30
N TRP A 17 26.11 1.35 -36.45
CA TRP A 17 26.01 0.67 -37.72
C TRP A 17 27.12 -0.36 -37.87
N ARG A 18 26.77 -1.64 -37.77
CA ARG A 18 27.69 -2.74 -38.01
C ARG A 18 27.92 -2.91 -39.51
N LEU A 19 29.17 -2.80 -39.96
CA LEU A 19 29.58 -3.36 -41.24
C LEU A 19 29.64 -4.89 -41.06
N LEU A 20 28.60 -5.60 -41.50
CA LEU A 20 28.63 -7.06 -41.60
C LEU A 20 29.61 -7.43 -42.73
N HIS A 21 30.88 -7.62 -42.40
CA HIS A 21 31.68 -8.55 -43.19
C HIS A 21 31.04 -9.92 -42.95
N LEU A 22 30.38 -10.46 -43.98
CA LEU A 22 30.03 -11.87 -44.06
C LEU A 22 31.34 -12.65 -43.98
N THR A 23 31.83 -12.94 -42.77
CA THR A 23 32.67 -14.12 -42.55
C THR A 23 31.76 -15.31 -42.82
N GLY A 24 31.68 -15.68 -44.09
CA GLY A 24 31.31 -17.03 -44.47
C GLY A 24 32.23 -18.00 -43.73
N ASP A 25 31.60 -19.04 -43.20
CA ASP A 25 32.24 -20.24 -42.66
C ASP A 25 33.41 -20.67 -43.56
N PRO A 26 34.60 -21.06 -43.04
CA PRO A 26 35.76 -21.43 -43.87
C PRO A 26 35.62 -22.77 -44.63
N ARG A 27 34.40 -23.18 -45.01
CA ARG A 27 34.12 -24.56 -45.46
C ARG A 27 33.41 -24.73 -46.79
N ASP A 28 33.18 -23.68 -47.57
CA ASP A 28 32.70 -23.84 -48.95
C ASP A 28 33.69 -23.26 -49.97
N HIS A 29 34.37 -24.17 -50.67
CA HIS A 29 35.13 -23.89 -51.87
C HIS A 29 34.17 -23.66 -53.06
N GLN A 30 33.95 -22.41 -53.49
CA GLN A 30 33.46 -22.12 -54.84
C GLN A 30 33.82 -20.68 -55.29
N PRO A 31 34.01 -20.48 -56.61
CA PRO A 31 34.94 -19.46 -57.12
C PRO A 31 34.34 -18.07 -57.19
N VAL A 32 35.25 -17.10 -57.11
CA VAL A 32 35.04 -15.65 -57.23
C VAL A 32 34.22 -15.31 -58.47
N HIS A 33 33.02 -14.76 -58.27
CA HIS A 33 32.30 -13.99 -59.29
C HIS A 33 32.08 -12.57 -58.79
N ASN A 34 32.59 -11.61 -59.56
CA ASN A 34 32.41 -10.17 -59.40
C ASN A 34 30.93 -9.80 -59.36
N THR A 35 30.45 -9.31 -58.23
CA THR A 35 29.24 -8.46 -58.16
C THR A 35 29.31 -7.55 -56.92
N ASN A 36 29.52 -6.26 -57.19
CA ASN A 36 29.16 -5.09 -56.39
C ASN A 36 29.02 -5.28 -54.87
N HIS A 37 30.05 -4.88 -54.12
CA HIS A 37 30.05 -4.77 -52.67
C HIS A 37 28.92 -3.85 -52.16
N SER A 38 27.73 -4.39 -51.91
CA SER A 38 26.71 -3.74 -51.09
C SER A 38 26.83 -4.26 -49.66
N GLY A 39 27.67 -3.63 -48.85
CA GLY A 39 27.70 -3.89 -47.40
C GLY A 39 26.35 -3.53 -46.79
N THR A 40 25.55 -4.53 -46.40
CA THR A 40 24.30 -4.31 -45.67
C THR A 40 24.64 -3.90 -44.24
N MET A 41 24.39 -2.63 -43.92
CA MET A 41 24.54 -2.13 -42.56
C MET A 41 23.30 -2.55 -41.74
N ALA A 42 23.49 -3.33 -40.67
CA ALA A 42 22.40 -3.75 -39.78
C ALA A 42 22.51 -3.03 -38.43
N ASN A 43 21.38 -2.51 -37.94
CA ASN A 43 21.23 -1.89 -36.63
C ASN A 43 20.33 -2.80 -35.79
N ASP A 44 20.87 -3.43 -34.74
CA ASP A 44 20.16 -4.42 -33.91
C ASP A 44 19.12 -3.77 -32.96
N PHE A 45 19.09 -2.44 -32.86
CA PHE A 45 18.08 -1.68 -32.10
C PHE A 45 16.85 -1.35 -32.95
N THR A 46 16.02 -2.36 -33.26
CA THR A 46 14.63 -2.11 -33.66
C THR A 46 13.82 -1.53 -32.48
N MET A 47 12.72 -0.82 -32.75
CA MET A 47 11.86 -0.19 -31.72
C MET A 47 11.39 -1.18 -30.65
N MET A 48 11.12 -2.43 -31.06
CA MET A 48 10.74 -3.53 -30.17
C MET A 48 11.88 -3.94 -29.23
N ASN A 49 13.11 -4.01 -29.73
CA ASN A 49 14.31 -4.34 -28.93
C ASN A 49 14.66 -3.23 -27.94
N SER A 50 14.43 -1.97 -28.31
CA SER A 50 14.61 -0.81 -27.41
C SER A 50 13.57 -0.78 -26.30
N LEU A 51 12.34 -1.23 -26.58
CA LEU A 51 11.28 -1.39 -25.58
C LEU A 51 11.61 -2.57 -24.66
N TRP A 52 12.07 -3.69 -25.21
CA TRP A 52 12.50 -4.87 -24.44
C TRP A 52 13.70 -4.56 -23.54
N PHE A 53 14.68 -3.80 -24.02
CA PHE A 53 15.80 -3.32 -23.20
C PHE A 53 15.33 -2.40 -22.06
N ALA A 54 14.43 -1.45 -22.35
CA ALA A 54 13.87 -0.56 -21.32
C ALA A 54 13.06 -1.34 -20.27
N LEU A 55 12.33 -2.38 -20.68
CA LEU A 55 11.57 -3.27 -19.81
C LEU A 55 12.49 -4.18 -18.97
N GLY A 56 13.52 -4.78 -19.57
CA GLY A 56 14.51 -5.59 -18.85
C GLY A 56 15.32 -4.78 -17.84
N ALA A 57 15.73 -3.57 -18.20
CA ALA A 57 16.39 -2.63 -17.28
C ALA A 57 15.47 -2.17 -16.15
N PHE A 58 14.15 -2.06 -16.39
CA PHE A 58 13.16 -1.78 -15.36
C PHE A 58 12.97 -2.97 -14.42
N MET A 59 12.94 -4.20 -14.95
CA MET A 59 12.77 -5.42 -14.18
C MET A 59 14.06 -5.93 -13.50
N GLN A 60 15.17 -5.17 -13.57
CA GLN A 60 16.50 -5.58 -13.10
C GLN A 60 17.01 -6.91 -13.68
N GLN A 61 16.42 -7.34 -14.80
CA GLN A 61 16.89 -8.48 -15.57
C GLN A 61 17.95 -7.96 -16.54
N GLY A 62 19.22 -8.21 -16.23
CA GLY A 62 20.34 -7.82 -17.10
C GLY A 62 20.18 -8.44 -18.48
N GLY A 63 19.97 -7.61 -19.51
CA GLY A 63 19.90 -8.04 -20.91
C GLY A 63 21.29 -8.09 -21.55
N GLU A 64 21.50 -9.04 -22.46
CA GLU A 64 22.79 -9.28 -23.14
C GLU A 64 23.22 -8.17 -24.12
N LEU A 65 22.37 -7.18 -24.39
CA LEU A 65 22.66 -6.08 -25.31
C LEU A 65 23.01 -4.79 -24.56
N SER A 66 24.31 -4.51 -24.42
CA SER A 66 24.81 -3.24 -23.88
C SER A 66 25.03 -2.22 -25.01
N PRO A 67 24.47 -1.00 -24.93
CA PRO A 67 24.74 0.05 -25.91
C PRO A 67 26.24 0.38 -25.94
N ARG A 68 26.86 0.26 -27.13
CA ARG A 68 28.30 0.44 -27.31
C ARG A 68 28.68 1.93 -27.40
N SER A 69 27.75 2.78 -27.81
CA SER A 69 27.94 4.24 -27.91
C SER A 69 27.95 4.91 -26.53
N ILE A 70 28.84 5.89 -26.34
CA ILE A 70 28.93 6.69 -25.10
C ILE A 70 27.62 7.42 -24.80
N SER A 71 26.89 7.89 -25.82
CA SER A 71 25.59 8.55 -25.64
C SER A 71 24.52 7.55 -25.15
N GLY A 72 24.51 6.33 -25.66
CA GLY A 72 23.62 5.25 -25.22
C GLY A 72 23.90 4.80 -23.79
N ARG A 73 25.18 4.79 -23.37
CA ARG A 73 25.57 4.50 -21.98
C ARG A 73 25.09 5.57 -21.00
N ILE A 74 25.18 6.85 -21.36
CA ILE A 74 24.68 7.95 -20.50
C ILE A 74 23.17 7.85 -20.32
N VAL A 75 22.41 7.64 -21.42
CA VAL A 75 20.96 7.46 -21.36
C VAL A 75 20.59 6.22 -20.53
N GLY A 76 21.31 5.11 -20.70
CA GLY A 76 21.14 3.90 -19.90
C GLY A 76 21.42 4.11 -18.41
N ALA A 77 22.47 4.85 -18.06
CA ALA A 77 22.79 5.18 -16.67
C ALA A 77 21.75 6.09 -16.01
N CYS A 78 21.27 7.12 -16.74
CA CYS A 78 20.18 7.97 -16.25
C CYS A 78 18.88 7.19 -16.07
N TRP A 79 18.56 6.27 -17.00
CA TRP A 79 17.40 5.39 -16.87
C TRP A 79 17.53 4.44 -15.69
N TRP A 80 18.69 3.81 -15.50
CA TRP A 80 18.95 2.91 -14.39
C TRP A 80 18.87 3.62 -13.03
N PHE A 81 19.39 4.83 -12.94
CA PHE A 81 19.26 5.65 -11.72
C PHE A 81 17.79 6.02 -11.43
N PHE A 82 17.03 6.38 -12.47
CA PHE A 82 15.60 6.66 -12.35
C PHE A 82 14.82 5.41 -11.89
N THR A 83 15.07 4.25 -12.48
CA THR A 83 14.38 3.00 -12.10
C THR A 83 14.75 2.57 -10.68
N LEU A 84 16.00 2.75 -10.25
CA LEU A 84 16.40 2.54 -8.86
C LEU A 84 15.63 3.42 -7.88
N ILE A 85 15.51 4.73 -8.16
CA ILE A 85 14.74 5.65 -7.30
C ILE A 85 13.28 5.24 -7.23
N LEU A 86 12.69 4.87 -8.37
CA LEU A 86 11.28 4.47 -8.47
C LEU A 86 11.01 3.20 -7.68
N ILE A 87 11.81 2.15 -7.88
CA ILE A 87 11.67 0.87 -7.18
C ILE A 87 11.93 1.07 -5.69
N SER A 88 12.96 1.83 -5.31
CA SER A 88 13.25 2.13 -3.90
C SER A 88 12.08 2.85 -3.22
N SER A 89 11.49 3.85 -3.87
CA SER A 89 10.34 4.60 -3.34
C SER A 89 9.10 3.72 -3.22
N TYR A 90 8.85 2.86 -4.21
CA TYR A 90 7.74 1.91 -4.17
C TYR A 90 7.92 0.88 -3.05
N THR A 91 9.11 0.28 -2.94
CA THR A 91 9.44 -0.68 -1.89
C THR A 91 9.37 -0.04 -0.50
N ALA A 92 9.81 1.21 -0.34
CA ALA A 92 9.71 1.96 0.92
C ALA A 92 8.24 2.20 1.33
N ASN A 93 7.40 2.64 0.38
CA ASN A 93 5.97 2.85 0.64
C ASN A 93 5.26 1.52 0.94
N LEU A 94 5.56 0.47 0.20
CA LEU A 94 5.01 -0.87 0.44
C LEU A 94 5.43 -1.40 1.82
N ALA A 95 6.70 -1.27 2.20
CA ALA A 95 7.20 -1.66 3.51
C ALA A 95 6.56 -0.83 4.63
N ALA A 96 6.35 0.47 4.41
CA ALA A 96 5.61 1.32 5.35
C ALA A 96 4.16 0.84 5.50
N PHE A 97 3.47 0.45 4.41
CA PHE A 97 2.12 -0.11 4.53
C PHE A 97 2.09 -1.46 5.22
N LEU A 98 3.06 -2.33 4.97
CA LEU A 98 3.12 -3.67 5.58
C LEU A 98 3.49 -3.63 7.07
N THR A 99 4.26 -2.63 7.50
CA THR A 99 4.62 -2.46 8.91
C THR A 99 3.58 -1.64 9.69
N VAL A 100 2.75 -0.86 9.01
CA VAL A 100 1.70 -0.06 9.63
C VAL A 100 0.45 -0.91 9.82
N GLU A 101 0.40 -1.63 10.94
CA GLU A 101 -0.87 -2.04 11.54
C GLU A 101 -1.49 -0.82 12.21
N ARG A 102 -2.36 -0.09 11.49
CA ARG A 102 -3.14 0.96 12.16
C ARG A 102 -4.13 0.28 13.09
N MET A 103 -3.94 0.43 14.40
CA MET A 103 -5.01 0.25 15.39
C MET A 103 -6.05 1.36 15.17
N VAL A 104 -6.84 1.26 14.11
CA VAL A 104 -7.99 2.15 13.91
C VAL A 104 -9.10 1.59 14.79
N ALA A 105 -9.36 2.26 15.91
CA ALA A 105 -10.58 2.01 16.64
C ALA A 105 -11.76 2.33 15.70
N PRO A 106 -12.67 1.38 15.43
CA PRO A 106 -13.79 1.60 14.50
C PRO A 106 -14.77 2.68 15.00
N ILE A 107 -14.69 3.04 16.28
CA ILE A 107 -15.49 4.08 16.93
C ILE A 107 -14.50 5.12 17.44
N ASN A 108 -14.70 6.40 17.14
CA ASN A 108 -13.90 7.49 17.71
C ASN A 108 -14.75 8.43 18.57
N SER A 109 -16.07 8.40 18.37
CA SER A 109 -17.00 9.34 19.00
C SER A 109 -18.31 8.67 19.44
N PRO A 110 -19.01 9.23 20.44
CA PRO A 110 -20.37 8.83 20.80
C PRO A 110 -21.36 8.95 19.64
N GLU A 111 -21.13 9.92 18.73
CA GLU A 111 -21.90 10.12 17.51
C GLU A 111 -21.78 8.92 16.58
N ASP A 112 -20.56 8.43 16.36
CA ASP A 112 -20.32 7.22 15.57
C ASP A 112 -21.10 6.06 16.17
N LEU A 113 -20.99 5.88 17.49
CA LEU A 113 -21.64 4.80 18.24
C LEU A 113 -23.18 4.84 18.13
N ALA A 114 -23.78 6.03 18.14
CA ALA A 114 -25.23 6.24 18.01
C ALA A 114 -25.74 6.17 16.55
N SER A 115 -24.84 6.33 15.57
CA SER A 115 -25.17 6.25 14.14
C SER A 115 -25.22 4.81 13.63
N GLN A 116 -24.41 3.93 14.22
CA GLN A 116 -24.27 2.53 13.86
C GLN A 116 -25.04 1.59 14.81
N THR A 117 -25.26 0.33 14.40
CA THR A 117 -25.96 -0.68 15.21
C THR A 117 -25.19 -2.00 15.37
N GLU A 118 -23.99 -2.10 14.82
CA GLU A 118 -23.13 -3.29 14.86
C GLU A 118 -22.50 -3.51 16.23
N VAL A 119 -22.04 -2.44 16.87
CA VAL A 119 -21.49 -2.43 18.22
C VAL A 119 -22.60 -2.01 19.18
N GLU A 120 -23.01 -2.93 20.05
CA GLU A 120 -23.95 -2.63 21.12
C GLU A 120 -23.26 -1.83 22.22
N TYR A 121 -24.02 -1.03 22.96
CA TYR A 121 -23.47 -0.25 24.06
C TYR A 121 -24.44 -0.21 25.23
N GLY A 122 -23.88 -0.09 26.43
CA GLY A 122 -24.67 -0.08 27.67
C GLY A 122 -23.92 0.53 28.85
N THR A 123 -24.67 0.73 29.93
CA THR A 123 -24.18 1.29 31.20
C THR A 123 -24.43 0.32 32.35
N LEU A 124 -23.89 0.66 33.52
CA LEU A 124 -24.30 0.03 34.78
C LEU A 124 -25.79 0.27 35.05
N TYR A 125 -26.52 -0.79 35.40
CA TYR A 125 -27.93 -0.73 35.74
C TYR A 125 -28.13 0.08 37.03
N HIS A 126 -29.05 1.06 37.00
CA HIS A 126 -29.27 2.01 38.10
C HIS A 126 -28.02 2.81 38.53
N GLY A 127 -27.03 2.99 37.64
CA GLY A 127 -25.88 3.87 37.90
C GLY A 127 -26.15 5.35 37.57
N ALA A 128 -25.23 6.24 37.93
CA ALA A 128 -25.34 7.66 37.61
C ALA A 128 -25.39 7.92 36.09
N THR A 129 -24.56 7.20 35.33
CA THR A 129 -24.55 7.26 33.86
C THR A 129 -25.87 6.80 33.24
N TRP A 130 -26.53 5.80 33.84
CA TRP A 130 -27.85 5.34 33.40
C TRP A 130 -28.92 6.43 33.57
N ASP A 131 -28.93 7.09 34.74
CA ASP A 131 -29.84 8.20 35.00
C ASP A 131 -29.54 9.43 34.13
N PHE A 132 -28.26 9.67 33.81
CA PHE A 132 -27.85 10.72 32.88
C PHE A 132 -28.48 10.54 31.51
N PHE A 133 -28.32 9.36 30.88
CA PHE A 133 -28.91 9.09 29.57
C PHE A 133 -30.44 9.14 29.59
N ARG A 134 -31.06 8.67 30.68
CA ARG A 134 -32.52 8.72 30.86
C ARG A 134 -33.09 10.14 30.92
N ARG A 135 -32.38 11.07 31.56
CA ARG A 135 -32.84 12.45 31.79
C ARG A 135 -32.31 13.46 30.78
N SER A 136 -31.31 13.06 29.98
CA SER A 136 -30.66 13.92 29.01
C SER A 136 -31.65 14.49 28.00
N GLN A 137 -31.54 15.80 27.74
CA GLN A 137 -32.32 16.54 26.74
C GLN A 137 -31.58 16.67 25.40
N ILE A 138 -30.33 16.19 25.33
CA ILE A 138 -29.54 16.22 24.09
C ILE A 138 -30.04 15.12 23.16
N THR A 139 -30.37 15.48 21.92
CA THR A 139 -30.95 14.58 20.91
C THR A 139 -30.13 13.31 20.70
N LEU A 140 -28.79 13.44 20.64
CA LEU A 140 -27.86 12.32 20.54
C LEU A 140 -28.02 11.33 21.71
N TYR A 141 -27.94 11.81 22.94
CA TYR A 141 -28.01 10.97 24.15
C TYR A 141 -29.40 10.40 24.38
N SER A 142 -30.45 11.14 24.01
CA SER A 142 -31.83 10.65 24.03
C SER A 142 -32.02 9.47 23.06
N LYS A 143 -31.48 9.56 21.84
CA LYS A 143 -31.47 8.45 20.87
C LYS A 143 -30.67 7.25 21.38
N MET A 144 -29.51 7.49 21.99
CA MET A 144 -28.72 6.42 22.64
C MET A 144 -29.49 5.75 23.77
N TRP A 145 -30.23 6.54 24.55
CA TRP A 145 -31.10 6.01 25.61
C TRP A 145 -32.23 5.15 25.06
N GLU A 146 -32.91 5.57 23.99
CA GLU A 146 -33.94 4.77 23.34
C GLU A 146 -33.40 3.41 22.87
N PHE A 147 -32.21 3.41 22.26
CA PHE A 147 -31.50 2.20 21.86
C PHE A 147 -31.24 1.28 23.06
N MET A 148 -30.62 1.81 24.13
CA MET A 148 -30.34 1.03 25.34
C MET A 148 -31.61 0.55 26.03
N ASN A 149 -32.66 1.37 26.05
CA ASN A 149 -33.95 1.07 26.68
C ASN A 149 -34.72 -0.01 25.91
N SER A 150 -34.58 -0.06 24.59
CA SER A 150 -35.13 -1.13 23.74
C SER A 150 -34.46 -2.49 23.98
N ARG A 151 -33.19 -2.49 24.41
CA ARG A 151 -32.37 -3.69 24.60
C ARG A 151 -31.91 -3.84 26.04
N LYS A 152 -32.78 -4.37 26.90
CA LYS A 152 -32.50 -4.48 28.34
C LYS A 152 -31.24 -5.31 28.68
N HIS A 153 -30.79 -6.19 27.79
CA HIS A 153 -29.58 -7.01 27.99
C HIS A 153 -28.27 -6.23 27.90
N VAL A 154 -28.28 -4.98 27.40
CA VAL A 154 -27.07 -4.15 27.32
C VAL A 154 -26.63 -3.63 28.68
N PHE A 155 -27.56 -3.50 29.63
CA PHE A 155 -27.27 -3.07 31.00
C PHE A 155 -26.63 -4.21 31.80
N VAL A 156 -25.64 -3.85 32.61
CA VAL A 156 -24.89 -4.79 33.46
C VAL A 156 -25.09 -4.45 34.92
N LYS A 157 -25.04 -5.44 35.83
CA LYS A 157 -25.31 -5.20 37.26
C LYS A 157 -24.06 -4.77 38.02
N THR A 158 -22.88 -5.19 37.57
CA THR A 158 -21.60 -4.83 38.17
C THR A 158 -20.59 -4.40 37.11
N TYR A 159 -19.58 -3.63 37.52
CA TYR A 159 -18.49 -3.24 36.62
C TYR A 159 -17.70 -4.45 36.12
N ASP A 160 -17.45 -5.44 36.97
CA ASP A 160 -16.71 -6.65 36.59
C ASP A 160 -17.45 -7.48 35.53
N GLU A 161 -18.78 -7.57 35.64
CA GLU A 161 -19.64 -8.17 34.61
C GLU A 161 -19.54 -7.39 33.29
N GLY A 162 -19.61 -6.07 33.35
CA GLY A 162 -19.46 -5.19 32.20
C GLY A 162 -18.12 -5.34 31.49
N ILE A 163 -17.02 -5.31 32.25
CA ILE A 163 -15.66 -5.47 31.71
C ILE A 163 -15.50 -6.85 31.08
N LYS A 164 -15.96 -7.91 31.76
CA LYS A 164 -15.94 -9.27 31.19
C LYS A 164 -16.76 -9.37 29.90
N LYS A 165 -17.91 -8.69 29.83
CA LYS A 165 -18.74 -8.65 28.63
C LYS A 165 -18.04 -7.94 27.47
N VAL A 166 -17.38 -6.81 27.71
CA VAL A 166 -16.55 -6.11 26.70
C VAL A 166 -15.47 -7.05 26.16
N ARG A 167 -14.71 -7.69 27.05
CA ARG A 167 -13.64 -8.65 26.70
C ARG A 167 -14.15 -9.83 25.88
N THR A 168 -15.31 -10.37 26.23
CA THR A 168 -15.90 -11.54 25.55
C THR A 168 -16.51 -11.18 24.18
N SER A 169 -16.94 -9.93 24.01
CA SER A 169 -17.67 -9.48 22.82
C SER A 169 -16.78 -9.13 21.63
N LYS A 170 -15.43 -9.20 21.77
CA LYS A 170 -14.45 -8.98 20.69
C LYS A 170 -14.73 -7.72 19.84
N GLY A 171 -14.97 -6.59 20.51
CA GLY A 171 -15.25 -5.31 19.85
C GLY A 171 -16.71 -5.04 19.46
N LYS A 172 -17.65 -5.96 19.75
CA LYS A 172 -19.08 -5.79 19.47
C LYS A 172 -19.90 -5.21 20.64
N PHE A 173 -19.25 -4.90 21.75
CA PHE A 173 -19.90 -4.29 22.91
C PHE A 173 -19.02 -3.19 23.52
N ALA A 174 -19.57 -2.00 23.73
CA ALA A 174 -18.95 -0.88 24.41
C ALA A 174 -19.63 -0.61 25.76
N LEU A 175 -18.83 -0.48 26.83
CA LEU A 175 -19.34 -0.16 28.15
C LEU A 175 -19.06 1.30 28.48
N LEU A 176 -20.12 2.03 28.82
CA LEU A 176 -20.03 3.42 29.25
C LEU A 176 -19.85 3.45 30.77
N ILE A 177 -18.68 3.90 31.21
CA ILE A 177 -18.27 4.00 32.62
C ILE A 177 -17.57 5.34 32.88
N GLU A 178 -17.41 5.67 34.16
CA GLU A 178 -16.68 6.86 34.61
C GLU A 178 -15.21 6.81 34.17
N SER A 179 -14.67 7.95 33.73
CA SER A 179 -13.27 8.10 33.30
C SER A 179 -12.24 7.53 34.29
N PRO A 180 -12.28 7.82 35.62
CA PRO A 180 -11.30 7.25 36.54
C PRO A 180 -11.36 5.73 36.63
N LYS A 181 -12.54 5.12 36.45
CA LYS A 181 -12.67 3.66 36.41
C LYS A 181 -12.14 3.09 35.09
N ASN A 182 -12.36 3.80 33.98
CA ASN A 182 -11.87 3.40 32.66
C ASN A 182 -10.35 3.41 32.61
N ASP A 183 -9.72 4.52 32.99
CA ASP A 183 -8.27 4.68 33.00
C ASP A 183 -7.67 3.54 33.86
N TYR A 184 -8.13 3.40 35.11
CA TYR A 184 -7.68 2.34 36.02
C TYR A 184 -7.75 0.90 35.48
N ILE A 185 -8.73 0.57 34.65
CA ILE A 185 -8.86 -0.78 34.06
C ILE A 185 -7.93 -0.94 32.85
N ASN A 186 -7.71 0.13 32.06
CA ASN A 186 -6.80 0.12 30.92
C ASN A 186 -5.33 -0.04 31.35
N GLU A 187 -4.94 0.48 32.51
CA GLU A 187 -3.59 0.30 33.05
C GLU A 187 -3.34 -1.08 33.71
N ARG A 188 -4.30 -2.00 33.65
CA ARG A 188 -4.19 -3.34 34.24
C ARG A 188 -4.04 -4.44 33.20
N GLU A 189 -3.32 -5.49 33.59
CA GLU A 189 -3.21 -6.72 32.81
C GLU A 189 -4.60 -7.32 32.53
N PRO A 190 -4.86 -7.84 31.31
CA PRO A 190 -3.92 -8.06 30.20
C PRO A 190 -3.85 -6.91 29.17
N CYS A 191 -4.21 -5.67 29.53
CA CYS A 191 -4.23 -4.51 28.63
C CYS A 191 -5.13 -4.71 27.39
N ASP A 192 -6.29 -5.34 27.59
CA ASP A 192 -7.26 -5.71 26.55
C ASP A 192 -8.44 -4.74 26.41
N THR A 193 -8.39 -3.62 27.11
CA THR A 193 -9.39 -2.54 27.04
C THR A 193 -8.72 -1.25 26.59
N MET A 194 -9.50 -0.36 26.00
CA MET A 194 -9.04 0.98 25.65
C MET A 194 -10.15 2.01 25.90
N LYS A 195 -9.75 3.21 26.29
CA LYS A 195 -10.63 4.38 26.29
C LYS A 195 -10.74 4.95 24.88
N VAL A 196 -11.96 5.24 24.47
CA VAL A 196 -12.28 5.78 23.15
C VAL A 196 -13.07 7.08 23.30
N GLY A 197 -12.72 8.08 22.49
CA GLY A 197 -13.41 9.36 22.44
C GLY A 197 -13.12 10.28 23.62
N GLN A 198 -13.79 11.44 23.63
CA GLN A 198 -13.74 12.40 24.73
C GLN A 198 -14.72 12.01 25.85
N ASN A 199 -14.52 12.59 27.03
CA ASN A 199 -15.48 12.41 28.13
C ASN A 199 -16.83 13.05 27.74
N LEU A 200 -17.91 12.36 28.10
CA LEU A 200 -19.31 12.70 27.82
C LEU A 200 -19.90 13.71 28.81
#